data_AF-A0A7V6IPA6-F1
#
_entry.id   AF-A0A7V6IPA6-F1
#
_cell.length_a   1.000
_cell.length_b   1.000
_cell.length_c   1.000
_cell.angle_alpha   90.00
_cell.angle_beta   90.00
_cell.angle_gamma   90.00
#
_symmetry.space_group_name_H-M   'P 1'
#
loop_
_entity.id
_entity.type
_entity.pdbx_description
1 polymer ?
#
loop_
_entity_poly.entity_id
_entity_poly.type
_entity_poly.pdbx_seq_one_letter_code
_entity_poly.pdbx_strand_id
1 'polypeptide(L)'
;MSFKIIVESFKFYKLKSDKAVKLWLVLLILIRAAVTMAPIGDRKFAFIDYYLSGEFLRSGKLVLPTTGNLIIIGLYCIGTFLAICIGLLYAEVFTLENESQRTERIRLSSKDIFMVPVKLIRQDDGMQDLDQLTSYVKKNFSPSGFKRFADKDKRTDLKLPYVRTAIKDLLRFLPSLLILIILLILVLFISSTLFMIPFFVVLFILIFTPLNYMYTQNNLARSMELSHAQTKGAKLSMFFSFGVQYIILNFIISICQLILSNYYYSYLIIEAVVFAVRIFSIARLYGLFYQILALRQPYAV
;
A
#
# COMPACT_ATOMS: atom_id res chain seq x y z
N MET A 1 19.03 -0.13 1.79
CA MET A 1 17.72 -0.80 1.63
C MET A 1 17.71 -2.00 2.57
N SER A 2 16.75 -2.11 3.49
CA SER A 2 16.76 -3.21 4.46
C SER A 2 15.81 -4.32 4.00
N PHE A 3 16.34 -5.41 3.46
CA PHE A 3 15.57 -6.62 3.10
C PHE A 3 14.67 -7.10 4.25
N LYS A 4 15.08 -6.81 5.49
CA LYS A 4 14.32 -7.00 6.72
C LYS A 4 12.92 -6.36 6.69
N ILE A 5 12.76 -5.17 6.08
CA ILE A 5 11.45 -4.50 5.94
C ILE A 5 10.51 -5.33 5.06
N ILE A 6 11.03 -5.89 3.97
CA ILE A 6 10.25 -6.71 3.03
C ILE A 6 9.85 -8.03 3.69
N VAL A 7 10.78 -8.69 4.40
CA VAL A 7 10.47 -9.91 5.15
C VAL A 7 9.42 -9.65 6.23
N GLU A 8 9.49 -8.49 6.90
CA GLU A 8 8.52 -8.10 7.92
C GLU A 8 7.16 -7.75 7.32
N SER A 9 7.10 -7.25 6.08
CA SER A 9 5.83 -6.94 5.41
C SER A 9 5.00 -8.19 5.10
N PHE A 10 5.63 -9.33 4.85
CA PHE A 10 4.95 -10.62 4.67
C PHE A 10 4.34 -11.18 5.96
N LYS A 11 4.70 -10.67 7.15
CA LYS A 11 4.13 -11.11 8.44
C LYS A 11 2.81 -10.39 8.75
N PHE A 12 1.92 -10.28 7.77
CA PHE A 12 0.67 -9.55 7.91
C PHE A 12 -0.31 -10.17 8.92
N TYR A 13 -0.10 -11.44 9.28
CA TYR A 13 -0.88 -12.14 10.32
C TYR A 13 -0.52 -11.70 11.75
N LYS A 14 0.58 -10.95 11.96
CA LYS A 14 1.01 -10.49 13.29
C LYS A 14 0.31 -9.19 13.73
N LEU A 15 -1.02 -9.21 13.78
CA LEU A 15 -1.82 -8.13 14.40
C LEU A 15 -2.58 -8.69 15.61
N LYS A 16 -2.81 -7.84 16.63
CA LYS A 16 -3.65 -8.21 17.78
C LYS A 16 -5.09 -8.45 17.34
N SER A 17 -5.55 -7.73 16.32
CA SER A 17 -6.87 -7.87 15.69
C SER A 17 -6.96 -9.06 14.72
N ASP A 18 -6.40 -10.22 15.05
CA ASP A 18 -6.29 -11.40 14.19
C ASP A 18 -7.64 -11.85 13.56
N LYS A 19 -8.73 -11.81 14.32
CA LYS A 19 -10.07 -12.15 13.81
C LYS A 19 -10.54 -11.26 12.66
N ALA A 20 -10.28 -9.95 12.74
CA ALA A 20 -10.67 -9.00 11.69
C ALA A 20 -9.83 -9.20 10.42
N VAL A 21 -8.53 -9.44 10.59
CA VAL A 21 -7.60 -9.72 9.47
C VAL A 21 -8.02 -10.99 8.73
N LYS A 22 -8.35 -12.07 9.45
CA LYS A 22 -8.87 -13.31 8.87
C LYS A 22 -10.16 -13.09 8.09
N LEU A 23 -11.10 -12.33 8.64
CA LEU A 23 -12.35 -12.00 7.95
C LEU A 23 -12.07 -11.22 6.65
N TRP A 24 -11.21 -10.21 6.70
CA TRP A 24 -10.85 -9.41 5.53
C TRP A 24 -10.08 -10.21 4.48
N LEU A 25 -9.27 -11.19 4.88
CA LEU A 25 -8.61 -12.13 3.97
C LEU A 25 -9.63 -12.96 3.20
N VAL A 26 -10.58 -13.58 3.90
CA VAL A 26 -11.65 -14.34 3.25
C VAL A 26 -12.45 -13.43 2.33
N LEU A 27 -12.79 -12.22 2.76
CA LEU A 27 -13.52 -11.24 1.96
C LEU A 27 -12.78 -10.86 0.67
N LEU A 28 -11.47 -10.60 0.74
CA LEU A 28 -10.66 -10.30 -0.45
C LEU A 28 -10.61 -11.47 -1.44
N ILE A 29 -10.47 -12.70 -0.92
CA ILE A 29 -10.49 -13.91 -1.74
C ILE A 29 -11.85 -14.03 -2.44
N LEU A 30 -12.96 -13.86 -1.72
CA LEU A 30 -14.31 -13.93 -2.28
C LEU A 30 -14.55 -12.84 -3.32
N ILE A 31 -14.17 -11.59 -3.04
CA ILE A 31 -14.29 -10.49 -4.01
C ILE A 31 -13.49 -10.82 -5.26
N ARG A 32 -12.23 -11.26 -5.11
CA ARG A 32 -11.37 -11.57 -6.25
C ARG A 32 -11.91 -12.74 -7.05
N ALA A 33 -12.28 -13.83 -6.40
CA ALA A 33 -12.87 -15.01 -7.04
C ALA A 33 -14.20 -14.67 -7.74
N ALA A 34 -15.06 -13.86 -7.14
CA ALA A 34 -16.30 -13.42 -7.78
C ALA A 34 -16.01 -12.62 -9.06
N VAL A 35 -15.07 -11.68 -9.01
CA VAL A 35 -14.69 -10.87 -10.17
C VAL A 35 -14.03 -11.73 -11.28
N THR A 36 -13.17 -12.68 -10.92
CA THR A 36 -12.40 -13.46 -11.90
C THR A 36 -13.11 -14.71 -12.39
N MET A 37 -14.01 -15.33 -11.62
CA MET A 37 -14.64 -16.61 -11.95
C MET A 37 -16.11 -16.48 -12.38
N ALA A 38 -16.79 -15.37 -12.06
CA ALA A 38 -18.18 -15.22 -12.46
C ALA A 38 -18.32 -15.17 -14.00
N PRO A 39 -19.22 -15.95 -14.62
CA PRO A 39 -19.44 -15.97 -16.06
C PRO A 39 -20.30 -14.76 -16.49
N ILE A 40 -19.87 -13.56 -16.13
CA ILE A 40 -20.59 -12.31 -16.37
C ILE A 40 -19.82 -11.49 -17.41
N GLY A 41 -20.54 -10.98 -18.41
CA GLY A 41 -20.00 -10.11 -19.44
C GLY A 41 -19.20 -10.82 -20.53
N ASP A 42 -18.62 -10.01 -21.42
CA ASP A 42 -17.80 -10.47 -22.54
C ASP A 42 -16.31 -10.33 -22.21
N ARG A 43 -15.63 -11.47 -22.10
CA ARG A 43 -14.20 -11.54 -21.79
C ARG A 43 -13.29 -11.43 -23.01
N LYS A 44 -13.86 -11.33 -24.21
CA LYS A 44 -13.10 -11.07 -25.44
C LYS A 44 -12.93 -9.56 -25.59
N PHE A 45 -11.73 -9.08 -25.28
CA PHE A 45 -11.38 -7.66 -25.40
C PHE A 45 -10.88 -7.33 -26.82
N ALA A 46 -11.64 -7.72 -27.85
CA ALA A 46 -11.23 -7.56 -29.26
C ALA A 46 -10.96 -6.09 -29.66
N PHE A 47 -11.63 -5.14 -29.00
CA PHE A 47 -11.35 -3.72 -29.22
C PHE A 47 -9.93 -3.33 -28.79
N ILE A 48 -9.36 -3.96 -27.74
CA ILE A 48 -7.99 -3.69 -27.29
C ILE A 48 -7.00 -4.16 -28.36
N ASP A 49 -7.16 -5.38 -28.86
CA ASP A 49 -6.30 -5.93 -29.91
C ASP A 49 -6.36 -5.08 -31.19
N TYR A 50 -7.54 -4.59 -31.54
CA TYR A 50 -7.75 -3.67 -32.66
C TYR A 50 -6.98 -2.34 -32.52
N TYR A 51 -6.94 -1.77 -31.31
CA TYR A 51 -6.16 -0.55 -31.07
C TYR A 51 -4.66 -0.81 -30.97
N LEU A 52 -4.24 -1.93 -30.35
CA LEU A 52 -2.83 -2.30 -30.19
C LEU A 52 -2.18 -2.71 -31.51
N SER A 53 -2.92 -3.35 -32.41
CA SER A 53 -2.45 -3.74 -33.75
C SER A 53 -2.31 -2.55 -34.72
N GLY A 54 -2.81 -1.36 -34.35
CA GLY A 54 -2.78 -0.17 -35.20
C GLY A 54 -3.78 -0.22 -36.36
N GLU A 55 -4.69 -1.20 -36.41
CA GLU A 55 -5.75 -1.27 -37.42
C GLU A 55 -6.62 -0.02 -37.43
N PHE A 56 -6.83 0.61 -36.28
CA PHE A 56 -7.48 1.91 -36.16
C PHE A 56 -6.84 2.99 -37.05
N LEU A 57 -5.51 3.07 -37.11
CA LEU A 57 -4.80 4.06 -37.93
C LEU A 57 -4.98 3.80 -39.44
N ARG A 58 -5.29 2.56 -39.83
CA ARG A 58 -5.52 2.18 -41.23
C ARG A 58 -6.96 2.37 -41.66
N SER A 59 -7.92 2.04 -40.80
CA SER A 59 -9.35 2.01 -41.15
C SER A 59 -10.09 3.29 -40.78
N GLY A 60 -9.56 4.09 -39.84
CA GLY A 60 -10.23 5.26 -39.26
C GLY A 60 -11.48 4.92 -38.43
N LYS A 61 -11.84 3.64 -38.26
CA LYS A 61 -13.06 3.23 -37.54
C LYS A 61 -12.81 3.11 -36.05
N LEU A 62 -13.59 3.82 -35.24
CA LEU A 62 -13.61 3.65 -33.79
C LEU A 62 -14.38 2.37 -33.42
N VAL A 63 -13.71 1.43 -32.76
CA VAL A 63 -14.32 0.20 -32.22
C VAL A 63 -14.48 0.38 -30.72
N LEU A 64 -15.72 0.50 -30.27
CA LEU A 64 -16.02 0.70 -28.85
C LEU A 64 -16.10 -0.64 -28.10
N PRO A 65 -15.83 -0.66 -26.79
CA PRO A 65 -16.03 -1.84 -25.95
C PRO A 65 -17.51 -2.27 -25.96
N THR A 66 -17.76 -3.58 -25.93
CA THR A 66 -19.13 -4.10 -25.81
C THR A 66 -19.68 -3.80 -24.41
N THR A 67 -21.02 -3.82 -24.26
CA THR A 67 -21.66 -3.73 -22.94
C THR A 67 -21.12 -4.80 -21.98
N GLY A 68 -20.85 -6.00 -22.51
CA GLY A 68 -20.22 -7.08 -21.75
C GLY A 68 -18.81 -6.75 -21.26
N ASN A 69 -17.97 -6.14 -22.10
CA ASN A 69 -16.64 -5.68 -21.69
C ASN A 69 -16.73 -4.60 -20.60
N LEU A 70 -17.66 -3.64 -20.77
CA LEU A 70 -17.86 -2.55 -19.80
C LEU A 70 -18.29 -3.07 -18.42
N ILE A 71 -19.16 -4.07 -18.36
CA ILE A 71 -19.55 -4.72 -17.10
C ILE A 71 -18.34 -5.34 -16.40
N ILE A 72 -17.49 -6.06 -17.14
CA ILE A 72 -16.27 -6.66 -16.57
C ILE A 72 -15.30 -5.58 -16.08
N ILE A 73 -15.03 -4.55 -16.89
CA ILE A 73 -14.17 -3.43 -16.47
C ILE A 73 -14.72 -2.81 -15.18
N GLY A 74 -16.02 -2.55 -15.11
CA GLY A 74 -16.69 -2.04 -13.91
C GLY A 74 -16.49 -2.95 -12.68
N LEU A 75 -16.70 -4.26 -12.83
CA LEU A 75 -16.49 -5.24 -11.76
C LEU A 75 -15.04 -5.27 -11.27
N TYR A 76 -14.06 -5.25 -12.17
CA TYR A 76 -12.64 -5.19 -11.81
C TYR A 76 -12.28 -3.88 -11.11
N CYS A 77 -12.81 -2.75 -11.56
CA CYS A 77 -12.63 -1.45 -10.92
C CYS A 77 -13.19 -1.45 -9.50
N ILE A 78 -14.43 -1.91 -9.32
CA ILE A 78 -15.09 -1.98 -8.00
C ILE A 78 -14.34 -2.95 -7.07
N GLY A 79 -14.00 -4.15 -7.55
CA GLY A 79 -13.26 -5.13 -6.75
C GLY A 79 -11.88 -4.62 -6.32
N THR A 80 -11.18 -3.92 -7.22
CA THR A 80 -9.89 -3.30 -6.91
C THR A 80 -10.04 -2.16 -5.91
N PHE A 81 -11.07 -1.31 -6.06
CA PHE A 81 -11.38 -0.24 -5.11
C PHE A 81 -11.65 -0.79 -3.70
N LEU A 82 -12.48 -1.82 -3.58
CA LEU A 82 -12.74 -2.50 -2.30
C LEU A 82 -11.45 -3.08 -1.71
N ALA A 83 -10.58 -3.66 -2.54
CA ALA A 83 -9.30 -4.17 -2.08
C ALA A 83 -8.37 -3.07 -1.54
N ILE A 84 -8.34 -1.90 -2.20
CA ILE A 84 -7.62 -0.71 -1.72
C ILE A 84 -8.19 -0.27 -0.36
N CYS A 85 -9.52 -0.18 -0.22
CA CYS A 85 -10.16 0.17 1.04
C CYS A 85 -9.78 -0.78 2.18
N ILE A 86 -9.80 -2.10 1.94
CA ILE A 86 -9.41 -3.11 2.93
C ILE A 86 -7.92 -2.99 3.27
N GLY A 87 -7.05 -2.75 2.28
CA GLY A 87 -5.63 -2.49 2.50
C GLY A 87 -5.38 -1.25 3.37
N LEU A 88 -6.11 -0.16 3.13
CA LEU A 88 -6.01 1.07 3.93
C LEU A 88 -6.49 0.84 5.37
N LEU A 89 -7.61 0.14 5.57
CA LEU A 89 -8.09 -0.24 6.90
C LEU A 89 -7.04 -1.03 7.67
N TYR A 90 -6.44 -2.02 7.02
CA TYR A 90 -5.39 -2.82 7.62
C TYR A 90 -4.18 -1.95 8.02
N ALA A 91 -3.72 -1.08 7.13
CA ALA A 91 -2.56 -0.22 7.39
C ALA A 91 -2.82 0.77 8.55
N GLU A 92 -4.04 1.30 8.65
CA GLU A 92 -4.44 2.15 9.77
C GLU A 92 -4.51 1.36 11.08
N VAL A 93 -5.17 0.20 11.10
CA VAL A 93 -5.25 -0.65 12.31
C VAL A 93 -3.85 -1.03 12.79
N PHE A 94 -2.96 -1.40 11.86
CA PHE A 94 -1.55 -1.65 12.19
C PHE A 94 -0.87 -0.43 12.82
N THR A 95 -1.14 0.77 12.30
CA THR A 95 -0.58 2.03 12.83
C THR A 95 -1.13 2.39 14.21
N LEU A 96 -2.41 2.13 14.45
CA LEU A 96 -3.07 2.35 15.75
C LEU A 96 -2.61 1.34 16.81
N GLU A 97 -2.47 0.06 16.46
CA GLU A 97 -2.01 -0.96 17.41
C GLU A 97 -0.58 -0.68 17.90
N ASN A 98 0.30 -0.25 16.98
CA ASN A 98 1.68 0.11 17.30
C ASN A 98 1.80 1.49 17.95
N GLU A 99 0.73 2.27 17.99
CA GLU A 99 0.70 3.55 18.70
C GLU A 99 1.00 3.36 20.21
N SER A 100 0.59 2.22 20.76
CA SER A 100 0.85 1.87 22.16
C SER A 100 2.34 1.65 22.48
N GLN A 101 3.13 1.25 21.48
CA GLN A 101 4.56 0.97 21.60
C GLN A 101 5.43 2.22 21.39
N ARG A 102 4.81 3.39 21.14
CA ARG A 102 5.49 4.65 20.88
C ARG A 102 6.16 5.20 22.14
N THR A 103 7.49 5.17 22.16
CA THR A 103 8.30 5.84 23.17
C THR A 103 8.63 7.27 22.74
N GLU A 104 8.62 8.21 23.70
CA GLU A 104 9.04 9.60 23.46
C GLU A 104 10.54 9.74 23.21
N ARG A 105 11.31 8.70 23.55
CA ARG A 105 12.73 8.59 23.28
C ARG A 105 12.97 7.52 22.22
N ILE A 106 13.78 7.82 21.21
CA ILE A 106 14.26 6.84 20.24
C ILE A 106 15.25 5.93 20.98
N ARG A 107 14.84 4.68 21.21
CA ARG A 107 15.75 3.59 21.60
C ARG A 107 16.04 2.82 20.31
N LEU A 108 17.31 2.76 19.91
CA LEU A 108 17.77 1.95 18.78
C LEU A 108 18.40 0.69 19.35
N SER A 109 17.79 -0.45 19.11
CA SER A 109 18.36 -1.78 19.31
C SER A 109 18.84 -2.32 17.95
N SER A 110 19.80 -3.25 17.96
CA SER A 110 20.21 -4.01 16.77
C SER A 110 19.05 -4.78 16.12
N LYS A 111 17.97 -5.00 16.86
CA LYS A 111 16.74 -5.63 16.35
C LYS A 111 15.78 -4.65 15.68
N ASP A 112 15.96 -3.35 15.83
CA ASP A 112 15.03 -2.36 15.30
C ASP A 112 15.26 -2.10 13.81
N ILE A 113 14.21 -1.68 13.13
CA ILE A 113 14.23 -1.23 11.74
C ILE A 113 14.08 0.28 11.73
N PHE A 114 15.05 0.97 11.13
CA PHE A 114 15.02 2.41 10.89
C PHE A 114 15.53 2.72 9.47
N MET A 115 15.18 3.88 8.95
CA MET A 115 15.70 4.38 7.67
C MET A 115 16.45 5.68 7.86
N VAL A 116 17.66 5.73 7.29
CA VAL A 116 18.49 6.94 7.22
C VAL A 116 18.45 7.46 5.77
N PRO A 117 18.25 8.77 5.55
CA PRO A 117 18.28 9.34 4.20
C PRO A 117 19.66 9.15 3.54
N VAL A 118 19.68 8.68 2.30
CA VAL A 118 20.93 8.33 1.56
C VAL A 118 21.88 9.52 1.38
N LYS A 119 21.37 10.76 1.36
CA LYS A 119 22.20 11.97 1.24
C LYS A 119 23.24 12.14 2.36
N LEU A 120 23.03 11.50 3.51
CA LEU A 120 23.88 11.61 4.69
C LEU A 120 24.98 10.54 4.78
N ILE A 121 24.94 9.53 3.89
CA ILE A 121 25.94 8.46 3.85
C ILE A 121 27.17 8.88 3.02
N ARG A 122 27.04 9.98 2.25
CA ARG A 122 28.08 10.48 1.32
C ARG A 122 28.91 11.65 1.85
N GLN A 123 28.66 12.12 3.08
CA GLN A 123 29.56 13.10 3.70
C GLN A 123 30.59 12.35 4.54
N ASP A 124 31.86 12.55 4.17
CA ASP A 124 33.06 11.88 4.66
C ASP A 124 33.09 11.65 6.18
N ASP A 125 32.88 10.40 6.54
CA ASP A 125 33.76 9.56 7.36
C ASP A 125 32.91 8.34 7.76
N GLY A 126 33.50 7.15 7.72
CA GLY A 126 32.77 5.92 7.94
C GLY A 126 31.97 5.94 9.24
N MET A 127 30.63 6.10 9.14
CA MET A 127 29.71 5.77 10.22
C MET A 127 29.70 4.24 10.40
N GLN A 128 30.80 3.71 10.92
CA GLN A 128 30.96 2.31 11.31
C GLN A 128 30.44 2.06 12.72
N ASP A 129 30.26 3.11 13.53
CA ASP A 129 29.89 2.97 14.93
C ASP A 129 28.40 3.23 15.16
N LEU A 130 27.72 2.22 15.71
CA LEU A 130 26.27 2.22 15.97
C LEU A 130 25.88 3.35 16.95
N ASP A 131 26.82 3.78 17.80
CA ASP A 131 26.66 4.86 18.77
C ASP A 131 26.69 6.26 18.12
N GLN A 132 27.52 6.45 17.09
CA GLN A 132 27.54 7.70 16.31
C GLN A 132 26.25 7.86 15.49
N LEU A 133 25.75 6.76 14.93
CA LEU A 133 24.47 6.74 14.23
C LEU A 133 23.31 7.01 15.19
N THR A 134 23.36 6.39 16.37
CA THR A 134 22.34 6.56 17.41
C THR A 134 22.29 7.99 17.94
N SER A 135 23.45 8.63 18.17
CA SER A 135 23.54 10.01 18.60
C SER A 135 23.08 10.99 17.51
N TYR A 136 23.44 10.77 16.24
CA TYR A 136 22.93 11.54 15.11
C TYR A 136 21.41 11.46 14.98
N VAL A 137 20.85 10.24 15.05
CA VAL A 137 19.40 10.02 14.96
C VAL A 137 18.70 10.69 16.13
N LYS A 138 19.17 10.55 17.37
CA LYS A 138 18.58 11.23 18.53
C LYS A 138 18.60 12.75 18.42
N LYS A 139 19.64 13.33 17.82
CA LYS A 139 19.79 14.78 17.68
C LYS A 139 18.91 15.37 16.58
N ASN A 140 18.69 14.63 15.50
CA ASN A 140 18.02 15.14 14.29
C ASN A 140 16.61 14.58 14.06
N PHE A 141 16.27 13.45 14.67
CA PHE A 141 14.93 12.85 14.61
C PHE A 141 14.23 13.03 15.94
N SER A 142 13.29 13.97 15.99
CA SER A 142 12.23 13.96 17.00
C SER A 142 11.09 13.05 16.51
N PRO A 143 10.66 12.03 17.29
CA PRO A 143 9.47 11.27 16.96
C PRO A 143 8.26 12.21 16.95
N SER A 144 7.27 11.92 16.09
CA SER A 144 6.03 12.69 16.09
C SER A 144 5.36 12.61 17.46
N GLY A 145 5.08 13.77 18.07
CA GLY A 145 4.33 13.85 19.33
C GLY A 145 2.85 13.49 19.19
N PHE A 146 2.36 13.30 17.96
CA PHE A 146 0.96 12.98 17.71
C PHE A 146 0.62 11.55 18.19
N LYS A 147 -0.21 11.49 19.23
CA LYS A 147 -0.89 10.28 19.72
C LYS A 147 -2.39 10.54 19.65
N ARG A 148 -3.11 9.69 18.92
CA ARG A 148 -4.56 9.69 18.84
C ARG A 148 -5.20 9.20 20.14
N PHE A 149 -4.54 8.29 20.84
CA PHE A 149 -4.97 7.79 22.15
C PHE A 149 -3.92 8.12 23.22
N ALA A 150 -3.94 9.38 23.69
CA ALA A 150 -3.00 9.90 24.68
C ALA A 150 -3.20 9.31 26.09
N ASP A 151 -4.43 8.98 26.48
CA ASP A 151 -4.74 8.46 27.83
C ASP A 151 -4.43 6.97 27.99
N LYS A 152 -3.68 6.64 29.04
CA LYS A 152 -3.36 5.27 29.44
C LYS A 152 -4.54 4.55 30.09
N ASP A 153 -5.47 5.28 30.71
CA ASP A 153 -6.54 4.70 31.54
C ASP A 153 -7.73 4.11 30.75
N LYS A 154 -7.80 4.33 29.44
CA LYS A 154 -8.82 3.69 28.58
C LYS A 154 -8.33 2.40 27.89
N ARG A 155 -7.12 1.92 28.23
CA ARG A 155 -6.44 0.86 27.47
C ARG A 155 -6.76 -0.58 27.92
N THR A 156 -7.37 -0.78 29.08
CA THR A 156 -7.54 -2.13 29.66
C THR A 156 -8.79 -2.88 29.20
N ASP A 157 -9.89 -2.20 28.81
CA ASP A 157 -11.17 -2.89 28.61
C ASP A 157 -11.70 -3.01 27.17
N LEU A 158 -11.01 -2.46 26.17
CA LEU A 158 -11.52 -2.47 24.79
C LEU A 158 -10.49 -3.07 23.84
N LYS A 159 -10.64 -4.38 23.55
CA LYS A 159 -9.92 -5.11 22.49
C LYS A 159 -10.42 -4.77 21.07
N LEU A 160 -11.38 -3.86 20.92
CA LEU A 160 -12.12 -3.57 19.67
C LEU A 160 -12.15 -2.09 19.16
N PRO A 161 -11.49 -1.07 19.75
CA PRO A 161 -11.68 0.31 19.33
C PRO A 161 -10.99 0.60 17.99
N TYR A 162 -9.88 -0.08 17.67
CA TYR A 162 -9.06 0.23 16.49
C TYR A 162 -9.79 -0.04 15.19
N VAL A 163 -10.40 -1.23 15.05
CA VAL A 163 -11.11 -1.64 13.84
C VAL A 163 -12.32 -0.72 13.60
N ARG A 164 -13.12 -0.45 14.64
CA ARG A 164 -14.28 0.45 14.52
C ARG A 164 -13.86 1.86 14.16
N THR A 165 -12.77 2.35 14.75
CA THR A 165 -12.22 3.68 14.45
C THR A 165 -11.76 3.76 13.00
N ALA A 166 -10.96 2.80 12.54
CA ALA A 166 -10.47 2.76 11.16
C ALA A 166 -11.60 2.67 10.13
N ILE A 167 -12.66 1.89 10.41
CA ILE A 167 -13.85 1.84 9.55
C ILE A 167 -14.51 3.22 9.45
N LYS A 168 -14.67 3.92 10.57
CA LYS A 168 -15.25 5.27 10.59
C LYS A 168 -14.39 6.26 9.81
N ASP A 169 -13.06 6.20 9.96
CA ASP A 169 -12.15 7.11 9.26
C ASP A 169 -12.11 6.82 7.75
N LEU A 170 -12.12 5.54 7.35
CA LEU A 170 -12.23 5.16 5.94
C LEU A 170 -13.52 5.68 5.32
N LEU A 171 -14.67 5.49 5.98
CA LEU A 171 -15.96 5.95 5.48
C LEU A 171 -15.99 7.48 5.31
N ARG A 172 -15.38 8.21 6.25
CA ARG A 172 -15.20 9.67 6.15
C ARG A 172 -14.26 10.06 5.00
N PHE A 173 -13.20 9.28 4.77
CA PHE A 173 -12.21 9.54 3.74
C PHE A 173 -12.69 9.18 2.32
N LEU A 174 -13.67 8.29 2.17
CA LEU A 174 -14.16 7.78 0.89
C LEU A 174 -14.34 8.85 -0.21
N PRO A 175 -15.02 10.00 0.01
CA PRO A 175 -15.15 11.03 -1.01
C PRO A 175 -13.79 11.66 -1.39
N SER A 176 -12.92 11.91 -0.41
CA SER A 176 -11.58 12.45 -0.63
C SER A 176 -10.66 11.44 -1.31
N LEU A 177 -10.84 10.14 -1.05
CA LEU A 177 -10.14 9.06 -1.74
C LEU A 177 -10.51 9.03 -3.23
N LEU A 178 -11.79 9.21 -3.57
CA LEU A 178 -12.23 9.29 -4.97
C LEU A 178 -11.60 10.50 -5.68
N ILE A 179 -11.55 11.67 -5.03
CA ILE A 179 -10.87 12.85 -5.57
C ILE A 179 -9.37 12.57 -5.79
N LEU A 180 -8.71 11.93 -4.82
CA LEU A 180 -7.31 11.56 -4.95
C LEU A 180 -7.08 10.57 -6.11
N ILE A 181 -7.96 9.59 -6.29
CA ILE A 181 -7.91 8.64 -7.40
C ILE A 181 -8.08 9.37 -8.73
N ILE A 182 -9.05 10.27 -8.85
CA ILE A 182 -9.27 11.07 -10.07
C ILE A 182 -8.03 11.91 -10.40
N LEU A 183 -7.43 12.54 -9.39
CA LEU A 183 -6.18 13.30 -9.55
C LEU A 183 -5.04 12.40 -10.06
N LEU A 184 -4.88 11.21 -9.47
CA LEU A 184 -3.85 10.26 -9.90
C LEU A 184 -4.10 9.72 -11.31
N ILE A 185 -5.36 9.52 -11.70
CA ILE A 185 -5.75 9.12 -13.06
C ILE A 185 -5.40 10.25 -14.04
N LEU A 186 -5.69 11.51 -13.72
CA LEU A 186 -5.31 12.64 -14.56
C LEU A 186 -3.78 12.70 -14.77
N VAL A 187 -3.02 12.53 -13.68
CA VAL A 187 -1.55 12.47 -13.76
C VAL A 187 -1.10 11.27 -14.59
N LEU A 188 -1.76 10.11 -14.49
CA LEU A 188 -1.46 8.93 -15.29
C LEU A 188 -1.64 9.20 -16.78
N PHE A 189 -2.76 9.84 -17.17
CA PHE A 189 -3.02 10.22 -18.57
C PHE A 189 -1.97 11.18 -19.12
N ILE A 190 -1.57 12.19 -18.35
CA ILE A 190 -0.53 13.13 -18.78
C ILE A 190 0.84 12.45 -18.86
N SER A 191 1.11 11.53 -17.91
CA SER A 191 2.39 10.83 -17.82
C SER A 191 2.56 9.71 -18.84
N SER A 192 1.48 9.30 -19.53
CA SER A 192 1.53 8.18 -20.47
C SER A 192 2.44 8.45 -21.66
N THR A 193 2.60 9.72 -22.05
CA THR A 193 3.51 10.17 -23.10
C THR A 193 4.98 10.21 -22.64
N LEU A 194 5.23 10.11 -21.34
CA LEU A 194 6.56 10.23 -20.71
C LEU A 194 6.97 8.93 -19.99
N PHE A 195 6.67 7.78 -20.60
CA PHE A 195 7.01 6.44 -20.07
C PHE A 195 6.53 6.17 -18.64
N MET A 196 5.46 6.85 -18.18
CA MET A 196 4.90 6.72 -16.83
C MET A 196 5.85 7.12 -15.68
N ILE A 197 7.06 7.61 -15.97
CA ILE A 197 8.03 8.02 -14.95
C ILE A 197 7.44 9.13 -14.04
N PRO A 198 6.80 10.19 -14.60
CA PRO A 198 6.24 11.25 -13.75
C PRO A 198 5.12 10.73 -12.84
N PHE A 199 4.31 9.78 -13.32
CA PHE A 199 3.25 9.16 -12.53
C PHE A 199 3.82 8.45 -11.30
N PHE A 200 4.86 7.62 -11.46
CA PHE A 200 5.47 6.95 -10.31
C PHE A 200 6.06 7.96 -9.31
N VAL A 201 6.71 9.02 -9.79
CA VAL A 201 7.25 10.06 -8.90
C VAL A 201 6.12 10.71 -8.08
N VAL A 202 5.00 11.09 -8.70
CA VAL A 202 3.85 11.69 -8.02
C VAL A 202 3.18 10.69 -7.06
N LEU A 203 3.02 9.43 -7.47
CA LEU A 203 2.48 8.36 -6.64
C LEU A 203 3.27 8.22 -5.33
N PHE A 204 4.61 8.17 -5.42
CA PHE A 204 5.47 8.07 -4.24
C PHE A 204 5.55 9.36 -3.42
N ILE A 205 5.25 10.52 -4.00
CA ILE A 205 5.07 11.78 -3.26
C ILE A 205 3.79 11.74 -2.42
N LEU A 206 2.70 11.21 -2.98
CA LEU A 206 1.37 11.21 -2.37
C LEU A 206 1.04 9.91 -1.62
N ILE A 207 1.99 8.98 -1.51
CA ILE A 207 1.74 7.64 -0.97
C ILE A 207 1.18 7.68 0.46
N PHE A 208 1.62 8.61 1.33
CA PHE A 208 1.14 8.71 2.72
C PHE A 208 -0.12 9.57 2.88
N THR A 209 -0.66 10.17 1.82
CA THR A 209 -1.86 11.00 1.90
C THR A 209 -3.05 10.28 2.53
N PRO A 210 -3.38 9.02 2.16
CA PRO A 210 -4.46 8.28 2.80
C PRO A 210 -4.30 8.14 4.32
N LEU A 211 -3.13 7.70 4.80
CA LEU A 211 -2.90 7.55 6.24
C LEU A 211 -2.83 8.88 6.97
N ASN A 212 -2.25 9.93 6.38
CA ASN A 212 -2.30 11.27 6.99
C ASN A 212 -3.77 11.74 7.12
N TYR A 213 -4.62 11.47 6.14
CA TYR A 213 -6.03 11.81 6.27
C TYR A 213 -6.72 10.98 7.35
N MET A 214 -6.61 9.64 7.30
CA MET A 214 -7.36 8.74 8.18
C MET A 214 -6.83 8.78 9.63
N TYR A 215 -5.53 8.57 9.81
CA TYR A 215 -4.92 8.46 11.13
C TYR A 215 -4.73 9.81 11.83
N THR A 216 -4.25 10.84 11.12
CA THR A 216 -4.06 12.18 11.72
C THR A 216 -5.25 13.12 11.56
N GLN A 217 -6.32 12.69 10.89
CA GLN A 217 -7.56 13.44 10.69
C GLN A 217 -7.36 14.82 10.03
N ASN A 218 -6.33 14.94 9.19
CA ASN A 218 -6.03 16.16 8.44
C ASN A 218 -6.92 16.29 7.20
N ASN A 219 -7.11 17.51 6.73
CA ASN A 219 -7.75 17.76 5.43
C ASN A 219 -6.89 17.20 4.27
N LEU A 220 -7.49 16.95 3.11
CA LEU A 220 -6.82 16.33 1.96
C LEU A 220 -5.57 17.11 1.53
N ALA A 221 -5.68 18.43 1.34
CA ALA A 221 -4.57 19.29 0.92
C ALA A 221 -3.37 19.21 1.89
N ARG A 222 -3.64 19.34 3.20
CA ARG A 222 -2.60 19.20 4.23
C ARG A 222 -2.00 17.80 4.25
N SER A 223 -2.81 16.77 4.01
CA SER A 223 -2.34 15.38 3.95
C SER A 223 -1.43 15.12 2.75
N MET A 224 -1.65 15.81 1.63
CA MET A 224 -0.78 15.77 0.45
C MET A 224 0.56 16.48 0.72
N GLU A 225 0.52 17.67 1.32
CA GLU A 225 1.72 18.42 1.69
C GLU A 225 2.60 17.64 2.68
N LEU A 226 1.97 17.08 3.72
CA LEU A 226 2.66 16.23 4.70
C LEU A 226 3.26 15.00 4.05
N SER A 227 2.54 14.33 3.14
CA SER A 227 3.07 13.18 2.40
C SER A 227 4.32 13.56 1.61
N HIS A 228 4.33 14.71 0.94
CA HIS A 228 5.51 15.20 0.23
C HIS A 228 6.71 15.42 1.17
N ALA A 229 6.48 16.06 2.32
CA ALA A 229 7.53 16.33 3.30
C ALA A 229 8.09 15.03 3.93
N GLN A 230 7.21 14.08 4.26
CA GLN A 230 7.56 12.82 4.92
C GLN A 230 8.29 11.83 4.00
N THR A 231 8.04 11.89 2.70
CA THR A 231 8.66 10.98 1.71
C THR A 231 10.00 11.49 1.18
N LYS A 232 10.39 12.73 1.53
CA LYS A 232 11.63 13.37 1.08
C LYS A 232 12.85 12.54 1.48
N GLY A 233 13.66 12.15 0.48
CA GLY A 233 14.88 11.35 0.70
C GLY A 233 14.68 9.83 0.80
N ALA A 234 13.44 9.34 0.82
CA ALA A 234 13.13 7.90 0.92
C ALA A 234 12.40 7.32 -0.31
N LYS A 235 11.97 8.16 -1.27
CA LYS A 235 11.19 7.77 -2.47
C LYS A 235 11.78 6.57 -3.21
N LEU A 236 13.09 6.60 -3.49
CA LEU A 236 13.78 5.53 -4.22
C LEU A 236 13.77 4.21 -3.43
N SER A 237 14.02 4.27 -2.12
CA SER A 237 13.99 3.09 -1.25
C SER A 237 12.59 2.49 -1.14
N MET A 238 11.55 3.33 -1.09
CA MET A 238 10.17 2.86 -1.15
C MET A 238 9.88 2.19 -2.50
N PHE A 239 10.21 2.86 -3.62
CA PHE A 239 10.04 2.32 -4.98
C PHE A 239 10.64 0.92 -5.12
N PHE A 240 11.91 0.75 -4.75
CA PHE A 240 12.57 -0.55 -4.81
C PHE A 240 11.92 -1.58 -3.88
N SER A 241 11.46 -1.19 -2.69
CA SER A 241 10.85 -2.15 -1.75
C SER A 241 9.49 -2.65 -2.24
N PHE A 242 8.64 -1.74 -2.73
CA PHE A 242 7.37 -2.13 -3.36
C PHE A 242 7.62 -2.93 -4.64
N GLY A 243 8.61 -2.55 -5.44
CA GLY A 243 9.01 -3.26 -6.66
C GLY A 243 9.48 -4.70 -6.39
N VAL A 244 10.42 -4.89 -5.46
CA VAL A 244 10.91 -6.22 -5.07
C VAL A 244 9.78 -7.08 -4.52
N GLN A 245 8.92 -6.53 -3.65
CA GLN A 245 7.78 -7.27 -3.14
C GLN A 245 6.80 -7.69 -4.24
N TYR A 246 6.54 -6.79 -5.21
CA TYR A 246 5.72 -7.09 -6.37
C TYR A 246 6.32 -8.19 -7.25
N ILE A 247 7.64 -8.17 -7.47
CA ILE A 247 8.37 -9.21 -8.21
C ILE A 247 8.24 -10.57 -7.51
N ILE A 248 8.49 -10.64 -6.19
CA ILE A 248 8.40 -11.89 -5.41
C ILE A 248 6.99 -12.50 -5.53
N LEU A 249 5.95 -11.68 -5.35
CA LEU A 249 4.57 -12.16 -5.38
C LEU A 249 4.09 -12.53 -6.79
N ASN A 250 4.56 -11.85 -7.83
CA ASN A 250 4.26 -12.26 -9.21
C ASN A 250 4.99 -13.52 -9.61
N PHE A 251 6.23 -13.71 -9.16
CA PHE A 251 6.98 -14.93 -9.41
C PHE A 251 6.23 -16.17 -8.91
N ILE A 252 5.62 -16.09 -7.73
CA ILE A 252 4.75 -17.15 -7.20
C ILE A 252 3.56 -17.43 -8.14
N ILE A 253 2.86 -16.38 -8.59
CA ILE A 253 1.73 -16.54 -9.52
C ILE A 253 2.19 -17.18 -10.83
N SER A 254 3.31 -16.74 -11.39
CA SER A 254 3.86 -17.29 -12.63
C SER A 254 4.21 -18.78 -12.50
N ILE A 255 4.79 -19.20 -11.36
CA ILE A 255 5.02 -20.62 -11.08
C ILE A 255 3.69 -21.38 -10.99
N CYS A 256 2.71 -20.86 -10.25
CA CYS A 256 1.41 -21.51 -10.14
C CYS A 256 0.70 -21.63 -11.50
N GLN A 257 0.82 -20.61 -12.35
CA GLN A 257 0.28 -20.62 -13.71
C GLN A 257 0.94 -21.69 -14.58
N LEU A 258 2.26 -21.86 -14.45
CA LEU A 258 3.02 -22.86 -15.18
C LEU A 258 2.60 -24.29 -14.76
N ILE A 259 2.50 -24.54 -13.46
CA ILE A 259 2.14 -25.86 -12.91
C ILE A 259 0.67 -26.22 -13.18
N LEU A 260 -0.23 -25.24 -13.12
CA LEU A 260 -1.68 -25.43 -13.27
C LEU A 260 -2.21 -24.99 -14.63
N SER A 261 -1.37 -24.99 -15.66
CA SER A 261 -1.74 -24.57 -17.02
C SER A 261 -2.98 -25.31 -17.56
N ASN A 262 -3.12 -26.59 -17.22
CA ASN A 262 -4.26 -27.43 -17.62
C ASN A 262 -5.48 -27.32 -16.69
N TYR A 263 -5.37 -26.62 -15.56
CA TYR A 263 -6.40 -26.52 -14.52
C TYR A 263 -6.81 -25.06 -14.29
N TYR A 264 -7.49 -24.48 -15.29
CA TYR A 264 -7.84 -23.05 -15.30
C TYR A 264 -8.55 -22.57 -14.04
N TYR A 265 -9.58 -23.29 -13.57
CA TYR A 265 -10.32 -22.89 -12.37
C TYR A 265 -9.49 -23.02 -11.09
N SER A 266 -8.65 -24.04 -10.98
CA SER A 266 -7.71 -24.20 -9.85
C SER A 266 -6.70 -23.06 -9.80
N TYR A 267 -6.19 -22.65 -10.96
CA TYR A 267 -5.32 -21.48 -11.08
C TYR A 267 -6.02 -20.20 -10.60
N LEU A 268 -7.28 -19.95 -11.00
CA LEU A 268 -8.02 -18.76 -10.57
C LEU A 268 -8.24 -18.68 -9.05
N ILE A 269 -8.47 -19.83 -8.39
CA ILE A 269 -8.60 -19.88 -6.93
C ILE A 269 -7.27 -19.50 -6.26
N ILE A 270 -6.16 -20.07 -6.72
CA ILE A 270 -4.84 -19.75 -6.18
C ILE A 270 -4.47 -18.29 -6.44
N GLU A 271 -4.78 -17.77 -7.63
CA GLU A 271 -4.60 -16.36 -7.97
C GLU A 271 -5.35 -15.46 -6.98
N ALA A 272 -6.59 -15.81 -6.62
CA ALA A 272 -7.37 -15.06 -5.65
C ALA A 272 -6.75 -15.06 -4.25
N VAL A 273 -6.19 -16.20 -3.81
CA VAL A 273 -5.47 -16.31 -2.53
C VAL A 273 -4.20 -15.46 -2.54
N VAL A 274 -3.38 -15.58 -3.59
CA VAL A 274 -2.14 -14.81 -3.71
C VAL A 274 -2.42 -13.32 -3.85
N PHE A 275 -3.51 -12.93 -4.52
CA PHE A 275 -3.99 -11.55 -4.58
C PHE A 275 -4.30 -11.00 -3.19
N ALA A 276 -5.04 -11.74 -2.36
CA ALA A 276 -5.36 -11.29 -1.00
C ALA A 276 -4.09 -11.14 -0.13
N VAL A 277 -3.17 -12.12 -0.19
CA VAL A 277 -1.86 -12.05 0.48
C VAL A 277 -1.05 -10.84 0.01
N ARG A 278 -1.08 -10.55 -1.30
CA ARG A 278 -0.42 -9.38 -1.89
C ARG A 278 -0.95 -8.08 -1.32
N ILE A 279 -2.27 -7.91 -1.27
CA ILE A 279 -2.89 -6.69 -0.73
C ILE A 279 -2.46 -6.45 0.72
N PHE A 280 -2.51 -7.48 1.57
CA PHE A 280 -2.07 -7.33 2.97
C PHE A 280 -0.59 -7.08 3.13
N SER A 281 0.24 -7.78 2.37
CA SER A 281 1.69 -7.58 2.44
C SER A 281 2.05 -6.16 1.99
N ILE A 282 1.38 -5.63 0.95
CA ILE A 282 1.60 -4.24 0.48
C ILE A 282 1.09 -3.26 1.54
N ALA A 283 -0.07 -3.50 2.12
CA ALA A 283 -0.63 -2.67 3.19
C ALA A 283 0.26 -2.65 4.45
N ARG A 284 0.87 -3.79 4.80
CA ARG A 284 1.85 -3.88 5.91
C ARG A 284 3.12 -3.12 5.58
N LEU A 285 3.67 -3.27 4.37
CA LEU A 285 4.82 -2.51 3.91
C LEU A 285 4.55 -1.00 3.97
N TYR A 286 3.37 -0.60 3.49
CA TYR A 286 2.90 0.78 3.53
C TYR A 286 2.82 1.33 4.95
N GLY A 287 2.21 0.58 5.88
CA GLY A 287 2.15 0.95 7.29
C GLY A 287 3.53 1.02 7.97
N LEU A 288 4.46 0.11 7.63
CA LEU A 288 5.83 0.14 8.15
C LEU A 288 6.56 1.40 7.70
N PHE A 289 6.48 1.73 6.41
CA PHE A 289 7.06 2.97 5.89
C PHE A 289 6.43 4.21 6.52
N TYR A 290 5.12 4.21 6.75
CA TYR A 290 4.44 5.31 7.43
C TYR A 290 4.95 5.48 8.87
N GLN A 291 5.10 4.39 9.64
CA GLN A 291 5.66 4.46 10.99
C GLN A 291 7.10 4.98 11.01
N ILE A 292 7.95 4.47 10.11
CA ILE A 292 9.37 4.82 10.07
C ILE A 292 9.58 6.25 9.58
N LEU A 293 8.87 6.67 8.53
CA LEU A 293 9.15 7.94 7.83
C LEU A 293 8.22 9.08 8.29
N ALA A 294 6.92 8.81 8.38
CA ALA A 294 5.94 9.84 8.74
C ALA A 294 5.89 10.08 10.26
N LEU A 295 5.89 8.99 11.03
CA LEU A 295 5.82 9.06 12.49
C LEU A 295 7.21 9.09 13.14
N ARG A 296 8.27 8.82 12.36
CA ARG A 296 9.68 8.84 12.77
C ARG A 296 9.97 7.88 13.91
N GLN A 297 9.49 6.65 13.79
CA GLN A 297 9.61 5.64 14.82
C GLN A 297 10.36 4.41 14.34
N PRO A 298 11.39 3.95 15.08
CA PRO A 298 11.99 2.67 14.81
C PRO A 298 10.95 1.57 15.07
N TYR A 299 10.85 0.61 14.16
CA TYR A 299 9.98 -0.54 14.33
C TYR A 299 10.76 -1.68 14.99
N ALA A 300 10.34 -2.09 16.18
CA ALA A 300 10.91 -3.24 16.88
C ALA A 300 10.35 -4.54 16.30
N VAL A 301 11.24 -5.46 15.91
CA VAL A 301 10.91 -6.76 15.27
C VAL A 301 10.67 -7.87 16.28
#